data_AF-A0A2V5RBP7-F1
#
_entry.id   AF-A0A2V5RBP7-F1
#
_cell.length_a   1.000
_cell.length_b   1.000
_cell.length_c   1.000
_cell.angle_alpha   90.00
_cell.angle_beta   90.00
_cell.angle_gamma   90.00
#
_symmetry.space_group_name_H-M   'P 1'
#
loop_
_entity.id
_entity.type
_entity.pdbx_description
1 polymer ?
#
loop_
_entity_poly.entity_id
_entity_poly.type
_entity_poly.pdbx_seq_one_letter_code
_entity_poly.pdbx_strand_id
1 'polypeptide(L)'
;MAFAAIAAAQFARADSPSVTAVLSNSEVAVGEMVELQIKVSGPGDARPPEEISVDGLEIHATGTSRQFEIHNFATNSSVTYNYTVLPLRAGRFTIPPQTIRAGGKLLRTQELVLNV
;
A
#
# COMPACT_ATOMS: atom_id res chain seq x y z
N MET A 1 -0.91 32.44 -45.60
CA MET A 1 -2.05 32.18 -44.69
C MET A 1 -2.55 30.77 -44.92
N ALA A 2 -2.24 29.82 -44.04
CA ALA A 2 -3.07 28.64 -43.74
C ALA A 2 -2.37 27.82 -42.65
N PHE A 3 -3.08 27.65 -41.54
CA PHE A 3 -2.58 27.25 -40.23
C PHE A 3 -2.20 25.77 -40.15
N ALA A 4 -1.06 25.50 -39.50
CA ALA A 4 -0.67 24.19 -39.02
C ALA A 4 -1.52 23.80 -37.80
N ALA A 5 -2.19 22.66 -37.85
CA ALA A 5 -2.81 22.05 -36.69
C ALA A 5 -1.96 20.86 -36.25
N ILE A 6 -1.01 21.11 -35.34
CA ILE A 6 -0.27 20.06 -34.65
C ILE A 6 -1.21 19.51 -33.57
N ALA A 7 -1.78 18.33 -33.82
CA ALA A 7 -2.52 17.58 -32.81
C ALA A 7 -1.55 17.13 -31.73
N ALA A 8 -1.45 17.88 -30.63
CA ALA A 8 -0.77 17.43 -29.44
C ALA A 8 -1.61 16.31 -28.82
N ALA A 9 -1.23 15.06 -29.07
CA ALA A 9 -1.71 13.92 -28.31
C ALA A 9 -1.27 14.15 -26.86
N GLN A 10 -2.17 14.68 -26.04
CA GLN A 10 -2.01 14.70 -24.60
C GLN A 10 -2.01 13.24 -24.15
N PHE A 11 -0.82 12.67 -24.01
CA PHE A 11 -0.63 11.47 -23.22
C PHE A 11 -1.09 11.85 -21.81
N ALA A 12 -2.34 11.55 -21.50
CA ALA A 12 -2.81 11.48 -20.13
C ALA A 12 -1.92 10.44 -19.45
N ARG A 13 -0.86 10.91 -18.78
CA ARG A 13 -0.16 10.10 -17.80
C ARG A 13 -1.13 9.94 -16.66
N ALA A 14 -1.99 8.93 -16.76
CA ALA A 14 -2.67 8.40 -15.59
C ALA A 14 -1.58 8.14 -14.55
N ASP A 15 -1.71 8.78 -13.40
CA ASP A 15 -0.79 8.57 -12.28
C ASP A 15 -0.70 7.06 -12.06
N SER A 16 0.51 6.52 -12.17
CA SER A 16 0.67 5.08 -12.06
C SER A 16 0.40 4.70 -10.62
N PRO A 17 -0.44 3.68 -10.36
CA PRO A 17 -0.75 3.34 -9.01
C PRO A 17 0.53 2.89 -8.29
N SER A 18 0.71 3.35 -7.07
CA SER A 18 1.86 3.07 -6.22
C SER A 18 1.40 2.41 -4.93
N VAL A 19 2.31 1.67 -4.31
CA VAL A 19 2.04 0.99 -3.05
C VAL A 19 3.23 1.14 -2.12
N THR A 20 2.93 1.41 -0.86
CA THR A 20 3.92 1.55 0.21
C THR A 20 3.40 0.79 1.43
N ALA A 21 4.30 0.09 2.12
CA ALA A 21 4.00 -0.51 3.42
C ALA A 21 4.96 0.09 4.45
N VAL A 22 4.44 0.42 5.63
CA VAL A 22 5.20 1.01 6.74
C VAL A 22 4.75 0.41 8.06
N LEU A 23 5.72 0.14 8.93
CA LEU A 23 5.46 -0.21 10.32
C LEU A 23 5.50 1.08 11.16
N SER A 24 4.65 1.18 12.18
CA SER A 24 4.72 2.27 13.15
C SER A 24 6.00 2.23 13.96
N ASN A 25 6.57 1.04 14.18
CA ASN A 25 7.89 0.84 14.74
C ASN A 25 8.59 -0.37 14.13
N SER A 26 9.89 -0.28 13.89
CA SER A 26 10.69 -1.42 13.40
C SER A 26 11.30 -2.26 14.52
N GLU A 27 11.17 -1.84 15.77
CA GLU A 27 11.75 -2.50 16.96
C GLU A 27 10.75 -2.47 18.12
N VAL A 28 10.36 -3.61 18.66
CA VAL A 28 9.31 -3.72 19.71
C VAL A 28 9.65 -4.83 20.68
N ALA A 29 9.02 -4.89 21.85
CA ALA A 29 9.16 -6.04 22.73
C ALA A 29 8.23 -7.20 22.33
N VAL A 30 8.54 -8.42 22.80
CA VAL A 30 7.62 -9.57 22.67
C VAL A 30 6.30 -9.25 23.37
N GLY A 31 5.18 -9.47 22.68
CA GLY A 31 3.84 -9.16 23.18
C GLY A 31 3.42 -7.69 22.99
N GLU A 32 4.28 -6.83 22.44
CA GLU A 32 3.93 -5.45 22.10
C GLU A 32 3.36 -5.36 20.68
N MET A 33 2.16 -4.81 20.56
CA MET A 33 1.50 -4.65 19.27
C MET A 33 2.09 -3.47 18.50
N VAL A 34 2.40 -3.70 17.22
CA VAL A 34 2.81 -2.66 16.28
C VAL A 34 1.78 -2.54 15.15
N GLU A 35 1.66 -1.35 14.58
CA GLU A 35 0.74 -1.11 13.46
C GLU A 35 1.50 -1.25 12.13
N LEU A 36 0.93 -2.01 11.21
CA LEU A 36 1.36 -2.08 9.82
C LEU A 36 0.32 -1.34 8.97
N GLN A 37 0.77 -0.34 8.23
CA GLN A 37 -0.06 0.41 7.31
C GLN A 37 0.39 0.15 5.87
N ILE A 38 -0.53 -0.33 5.05
CA ILE A 38 -0.32 -0.51 3.61
C ILE A 38 -1.11 0.56 2.88
N LYS A 39 -0.41 1.55 2.31
CA LYS A 39 -1.00 2.62 1.53
C LYS A 39 -0.90 2.30 0.04
N VAL A 40 -2.03 2.36 -0.64
CA VAL A 40 -2.15 2.21 -2.08
C VAL A 40 -2.65 3.54 -2.63
N SER A 41 -1.92 4.15 -3.55
CA SER A 41 -2.32 5.38 -4.22
C SER A 41 -2.54 5.11 -5.70
N GLY A 42 -3.57 5.69 -6.29
CA GLY A 42 -3.82 5.64 -7.73
C GLY A 42 -5.30 5.46 -8.08
N PRO A 43 -5.63 5.54 -9.37
CA PRO A 43 -7.01 5.38 -9.82
C PRO A 43 -7.47 3.92 -9.76
N GLY A 44 -8.72 3.73 -9.32
CA GLY A 44 -9.40 2.43 -9.26
C GLY A 44 -9.42 1.77 -7.88
N ASP A 45 -10.08 0.61 -7.80
CA ASP A 45 -10.16 -0.15 -6.54
C ASP A 45 -8.82 -0.80 -6.21
N ALA A 46 -8.43 -0.72 -4.93
CA ALA A 46 -7.34 -1.49 -4.35
C ALA A 46 -7.89 -2.77 -3.70
N ARG A 47 -7.20 -3.89 -3.89
CA ARG A 47 -7.48 -5.16 -3.22
C ARG A 47 -6.20 -5.71 -2.60
N PRO A 48 -6.08 -5.72 -1.27
CA PRO A 48 -4.94 -6.32 -0.59
C PRO A 48 -5.07 -7.84 -0.62
N PRO A 49 -4.02 -8.58 -0.23
CA PRO A 49 -4.16 -10.01 0.06
C PRO A 49 -5.20 -10.22 1.18
N GLU A 50 -5.88 -11.36 1.15
CA GLU A 50 -6.89 -11.72 2.17
C GLU A 50 -6.26 -11.87 3.55
N GLU A 51 -5.04 -12.41 3.62
CA GLU A 51 -4.31 -12.61 4.87
C GLU A 51 -2.80 -12.47 4.62
N ILE A 52 -2.09 -11.98 5.65
CA ILE A 52 -0.63 -11.89 5.68
C ILE A 52 -0.18 -12.80 6.83
N SER A 53 0.36 -13.97 6.51
CA SER A 53 0.85 -14.90 7.53
C SER A 53 2.37 -14.91 7.55
N VAL A 54 2.96 -14.70 8.73
CA VAL A 54 4.41 -14.75 8.96
C VAL A 54 4.66 -15.58 10.21
N ASP A 55 5.57 -16.54 10.15
CA ASP A 55 5.88 -17.40 11.30
C ASP A 55 6.33 -16.57 12.51
N GLY A 56 5.66 -16.77 13.66
CA GLY A 56 5.93 -16.06 14.90
C GLY A 56 5.36 -14.64 15.00
N LEU A 57 4.60 -14.18 14.00
CA LEU A 57 3.81 -12.95 14.06
C LEU A 57 2.32 -13.28 13.90
N GLU A 58 1.48 -12.73 14.77
CA GLU A 58 0.03 -12.64 14.55
C GLU A 58 -0.29 -11.33 13.85
N ILE A 59 -0.89 -11.39 12.65
CA ILE A 59 -1.22 -10.20 11.86
C ILE A 59 -2.73 -10.19 11.63
N HIS A 60 -3.39 -9.12 12.05
CA HIS A 60 -4.83 -8.96 11.94
C HIS A 60 -5.19 -7.63 11.29
N ALA A 61 -6.10 -7.65 10.31
CA ALA A 61 -6.64 -6.43 9.73
C ALA A 61 -7.50 -5.71 10.77
N THR A 62 -7.18 -4.44 11.04
CA THR A 62 -7.91 -3.60 12.01
C THR A 62 -8.86 -2.63 11.32
N GLY A 63 -8.64 -2.35 10.04
CA GLY A 63 -9.55 -1.51 9.27
C GLY A 63 -8.99 -1.06 7.93
N THR A 64 -9.75 -0.20 7.27
CA THR A 64 -9.33 0.40 6.00
C THR A 64 -9.85 1.84 5.94
N SER A 65 -8.99 2.76 5.56
CA SER A 65 -9.33 4.15 5.28
C SER A 65 -9.24 4.41 3.78
N ARG A 66 -10.27 5.01 3.20
CA ARG A 66 -10.31 5.38 1.78
C ARG A 66 -10.44 6.88 1.65
N GLN A 67 -9.53 7.48 0.91
CA GLN A 67 -9.52 8.90 0.60
C GLN A 67 -9.69 9.07 -0.91
N PHE A 68 -10.70 9.84 -1.29
CA PHE A 68 -10.94 10.22 -2.68
C PHE A 68 -10.61 11.69 -2.83
N GLU A 69 -9.74 12.00 -3.77
CA GLU A 69 -9.31 13.36 -4.04
C GLU A 69 -9.52 13.67 -5.52
N ILE A 70 -10.10 14.83 -5.82
CA ILE A 70 -10.39 15.27 -7.18
C ILE A 70 -9.58 16.54 -7.42
N HIS A 71 -8.55 16.43 -8.27
CA HIS A 71 -7.69 17.56 -8.65
C HIS A 71 -7.78 17.80 -10.16
N ASN A 72 -8.24 18.99 -10.59
CA ASN A 72 -8.37 19.37 -12.01
C ASN A 72 -9.01 18.27 -12.90
N PHE A 73 -10.19 17.77 -12.51
CA PHE A 73 -10.91 16.68 -13.19
C PHE A 73 -10.20 15.31 -13.22
N ALA A 74 -9.01 15.18 -12.62
CA ALA A 74 -8.37 13.90 -12.37
C ALA A 74 -8.78 13.35 -10.99
N THR A 75 -9.32 12.13 -10.97
CA THR A 75 -9.64 11.41 -9.74
C THR A 75 -8.41 10.65 -9.25
N ASN A 76 -7.90 11.02 -8.08
CA ASN A 76 -6.91 10.26 -7.35
C ASN A 76 -7.59 9.54 -6.17
N SER A 77 -7.36 8.24 -6.03
CA SER A 77 -7.82 7.49 -4.85
C SER A 77 -6.61 7.05 -4.04
N SER A 78 -6.73 7.09 -2.73
CA SER A 78 -5.74 6.53 -1.82
C SER A 78 -6.45 5.66 -0.80
N VAL A 79 -5.99 4.41 -0.66
CA VAL A 79 -6.55 3.45 0.28
C VAL A 79 -5.45 3.01 1.24
N THR A 80 -5.68 3.18 2.53
CA THR A 80 -4.78 2.72 3.59
C THR A 80 -5.42 1.55 4.31
N TYR A 81 -4.76 0.41 4.29
CA TYR A 81 -5.14 -0.79 5.04
C TYR A 81 -4.32 -0.83 6.33
N ASN A 82 -5.01 -0.92 7.46
CA ASN A 82 -4.38 -0.96 8.77
C ASN A 82 -4.43 -2.39 9.29
N TYR A 83 -3.30 -2.84 9.84
CA TYR A 83 -3.12 -4.15 10.45
C TYR A 83 -2.43 -3.99 11.80
N THR A 84 -2.79 -4.80 12.78
CA THR A 84 -1.98 -5.02 13.98
C THR A 84 -1.07 -6.21 13.76
N VAL A 85 0.18 -6.08 14.19
CA VAL A 85 1.19 -7.13 14.20
C VAL A 85 1.60 -7.37 15.65
N LEU A 86 1.43 -8.60 16.12
CA LEU A 86 1.81 -9.04 17.46
C LEU A 86 2.94 -10.06 17.35
N PRO A 87 4.15 -9.76 17.84
CA PRO A 87 5.23 -10.72 17.87
C PRO A 87 5.08 -11.69 19.05
N LEU A 88 5.10 -12.99 18.73
CA LEU A 88 4.92 -14.07 19.72
C LEU A 88 6.23 -14.57 20.33
N ARG A 89 7.39 -14.21 19.75
CA ARG A 89 8.72 -14.57 20.24
C ARG A 89 9.75 -13.52 19.86
N ALA A 90 10.87 -13.48 20.58
CA ALA A 90 11.98 -12.57 20.26
C ALA A 90 12.71 -13.03 18.99
N GLY A 91 13.25 -12.08 18.23
CA GLY A 91 13.98 -12.35 17.00
C GLY A 91 13.76 -11.32 15.90
N ARG A 92 14.32 -11.61 14.73
CA ARG A 92 14.16 -10.79 13.54
C ARG A 92 13.13 -11.42 12.62
N PHE A 93 12.00 -10.76 12.45
CA PHE A 93 10.94 -11.18 11.54
C PHE A 93 11.01 -10.39 10.25
N THR A 94 10.75 -11.09 9.15
CA THR A 94 10.70 -10.50 7.81
C THR A 94 9.30 -10.67 7.27
N ILE A 95 8.61 -9.56 7.04
CA ILE A 95 7.29 -9.52 6.43
C ILE A 95 7.51 -9.44 4.92
N PRO A 96 7.15 -10.49 4.16
CA PRO A 96 7.46 -10.55 2.74
C PRO A 96 6.67 -9.50 1.95
N PRO A 97 7.13 -9.14 0.74
CA PRO A 97 6.39 -8.27 -0.18
C PRO A 97 4.96 -8.77 -0.43
N GLN A 98 3.98 -7.94 -0.10
CA GLN A 98 2.56 -8.26 -0.31
C GLN A 98 2.13 -7.83 -1.72
N THR A 99 1.41 -8.72 -2.40
CA THR A 99 0.91 -8.43 -3.75
C THR A 99 -0.47 -7.80 -3.67
N ILE A 100 -0.61 -6.60 -4.21
CA ILE A 100 -1.85 -5.81 -4.19
C ILE A 100 -2.29 -5.51 -5.62
N ARG A 101 -3.58 -5.70 -5.90
CA ARG A 101 -4.17 -5.32 -7.19
C ARG A 101 -4.71 -3.90 -7.08
N ALA A 102 -4.25 -3.01 -7.95
CA ALA A 102 -4.71 -1.62 -8.02
C ALA A 102 -4.77 -1.16 -9.48
N GLY A 103 -5.91 -0.59 -9.91
CA GLY A 103 -6.06 -0.02 -11.25
C GLY A 103 -5.73 -1.00 -12.40
N GLY A 104 -6.02 -2.30 -12.22
CA GLY A 104 -5.70 -3.34 -13.20
C GLY A 104 -4.22 -3.78 -13.24
N LYS A 105 -3.36 -3.24 -12.36
CA LYS A 105 -1.96 -3.64 -12.20
C LYS A 105 -1.74 -4.42 -10.92
N LEU A 106 -0.74 -5.32 -10.94
CA LEU A 106 -0.21 -5.98 -9.75
C LEU A 106 0.97 -5.16 -9.23
N LEU A 107 0.83 -4.65 -8.00
CA LEU A 107 1.86 -3.94 -7.28
C LEU A 107 2.38 -4.82 -6.14
N ARG A 108 3.62 -4.58 -5.72
CA ARG A 108 4.21 -5.27 -4.57
C ARG A 108 4.68 -4.25 -3.54
N THR A 109 4.35 -4.48 -2.28
CA THR A 109 4.93 -3.69 -1.19
C THR A 109 6.42 -3.96 -1.07
N GLN A 110 7.09 -3.10 -0.31
CA GLN A 110 8.44 -3.38 0.15
C GLN A 110 8.42 -4.51 1.19
N GLU A 111 9.53 -5.21 1.30
CA GLU A 111 9.79 -6.11 2.43
C GLU A 111 9.99 -5.25 3.68
N LEU A 112 9.43 -5.71 4.80
CA LEU A 112 9.57 -5.03 6.08
C LEU A 112 10.24 -5.94 7.07
N VAL A 113 11.07 -5.35 7.92
CA VAL A 113 11.77 -6.07 8.98
C VAL A 113 11.27 -5.55 10.31
N LEU A 114 10.88 -6.47 11.18
CA LEU A 114 10.51 -6.20 12.56
C LEU A 114 11.51 -6.88 13.48
N ASN A 115 12.14 -6.10 14.34
CA ASN A 115 13.06 -6.57 15.38
C ASN A 115 12.31 -6.66 16.71
N VAL A 116 12.50 -7.78 17.41
CA VAL A 116 11.84 -8.10 18.68
C VAL A 116 12.82 -8.62 19.70
#